data_AF-A0A085MS71-F1
#
_entry.id   AF-A0A085MS71-F1
#
_cell.length_a   1.000
_cell.length_b   1.000
_cell.length_c   1.000
_cell.angle_alpha   90.00
_cell.angle_beta   90.00
_cell.angle_gamma   90.00
#
_symmetry.space_group_name_H-M   'P 1'
#
loop_
_entity.id
_entity.type
_entity.pdbx_description
1 polymer ?
#
loop_
_entity_poly.entity_id
_entity_poly.type
_entity_poly.pdbx_seq_one_letter_code
_entity_poly.pdbx_strand_id
1 'polypeptide(L)'
;MAQRMGSCPVRPVVVPQPFNGEGEWAEWLETFEYSSDINGWTDEEKLMWLRLSLSGDAAWLYRRLPAEKRKTYKETIAGLTKKLVDPETEPLKAALFHARTRGKDEDMAKFARELSKLAEQAFPQWPVDHQDKLVL
;
A
#
# COMPACT_ATOMS: atom_id res chain seq x y z
N MET A 1 8.66 39.82 -39.21
CA MET A 1 7.59 38.94 -38.69
C MET A 1 8.25 37.71 -38.11
N ALA A 2 8.23 37.52 -36.78
CA ALA A 2 8.81 36.34 -36.13
C ALA A 2 7.68 35.44 -35.62
N GLN A 3 7.67 34.19 -36.11
CA GLN A 3 6.69 33.16 -35.77
C GLN A 3 6.77 32.83 -34.27
N ARG A 4 5.62 32.87 -33.60
CA ARG A 4 5.44 32.30 -32.27
C ARG A 4 5.45 30.79 -32.40
N MET A 5 6.54 30.15 -31.99
CA MET A 5 6.59 28.71 -31.72
C MET A 5 5.52 28.41 -30.67
N GLY A 6 4.47 27.69 -31.06
CA GLY A 6 3.48 27.17 -30.13
C GLY A 6 4.17 26.18 -29.19
N SER A 7 4.32 26.55 -27.93
CA SER A 7 4.69 25.62 -26.87
C SER A 7 3.63 24.51 -26.84
N CYS A 8 4.00 23.27 -27.18
CA CYS A 8 3.15 22.14 -26.92
C CYS A 8 2.98 22.05 -25.39
N PRO A 9 1.76 22.14 -24.84
CA PRO A 9 1.59 22.04 -23.40
C PRO A 9 2.00 20.62 -22.99
N VAL A 10 3.10 20.52 -22.25
CA VAL A 10 3.49 19.28 -21.57
C VAL A 10 2.38 19.00 -20.56
N ARG A 11 1.59 17.95 -20.79
CA ARG A 11 0.59 17.53 -19.81
C ARG A 11 1.32 17.12 -18.53
N PRO A 12 0.95 17.66 -17.36
CA PRO A 12 1.56 17.25 -16.11
C PRO A 12 1.23 15.77 -15.84
N VAL A 13 2.26 14.99 -15.51
CA VAL A 13 2.09 13.59 -15.07
C VAL A 13 1.69 13.61 -13.60
N VAL A 14 0.53 13.05 -13.28
CA VAL A 14 0.06 12.88 -11.91
C VAL A 14 0.76 11.67 -11.31
N VAL A 15 1.65 11.89 -10.34
CA VAL A 15 2.32 10.80 -9.64
C VAL A 15 1.40 10.26 -8.55
N PRO A 16 1.07 8.96 -8.55
CA PRO A 16 0.20 8.34 -7.57
C PRO A 16 0.85 8.38 -6.18
N GLN A 17 0.04 8.50 -5.14
CA GLN A 17 0.56 8.47 -3.76
C GLN A 17 1.14 7.08 -3.42
N PRO A 18 2.22 7.02 -2.63
CA PRO A 18 2.72 5.75 -2.15
C PRO A 18 1.71 5.10 -1.17
N PHE A 19 1.61 3.78 -1.21
CA PHE A 19 0.86 2.97 -0.25
C PHE A 19 1.80 2.03 0.47
N ASN A 20 1.93 2.21 1.78
CA ASN A 20 2.75 1.38 2.65
C ASN A 20 1.97 0.20 3.26
N GLY A 21 0.65 0.15 3.11
CA GLY A 21 -0.24 -0.79 3.80
C GLY A 21 -1.09 -0.15 4.90
N GLU A 22 -0.87 1.13 5.20
CA GLU A 22 -1.67 1.89 6.16
C GLU A 22 -2.77 2.69 5.44
N GLY A 23 -3.96 2.73 6.06
CA GLY A 23 -5.13 3.44 5.50
C GLY A 23 -6.06 2.48 4.75
N GLU A 24 -7.13 3.03 4.19
CA GLU A 24 -8.14 2.24 3.47
C GLU A 24 -7.65 1.91 2.07
N TRP A 25 -7.42 0.62 1.81
CA TRP A 25 -6.95 0.12 0.50
C TRP A 25 -7.87 0.53 -0.64
N ALA A 26 -9.19 0.49 -0.42
CA ALA A 26 -10.18 0.83 -1.43
C ALA A 26 -10.10 2.32 -1.84
N GLU A 27 -10.00 3.22 -0.86
CA GLU A 27 -9.86 4.66 -1.10
C GLU A 27 -8.54 4.98 -1.81
N TRP A 28 -7.44 4.38 -1.34
CA TRP A 28 -6.14 4.58 -2.01
C TRP A 28 -6.18 4.09 -3.46
N LEU A 29 -6.74 2.90 -3.71
CA LEU A 29 -6.83 2.33 -5.05
C LEU A 29 -7.68 3.21 -5.99
N GLU A 30 -8.76 3.81 -5.48
CA GLU A 30 -9.56 4.77 -6.24
C GLU A 30 -8.72 5.97 -6.70
N THR A 31 -7.93 6.56 -5.80
CA THR A 31 -7.03 7.68 -6.16
C THR A 31 -5.92 7.29 -7.14
N PHE A 32 -5.44 6.05 -7.06
CA PHE A 32 -4.51 5.48 -8.01
C PHE A 32 -5.13 5.38 -9.42
N GLU A 33 -6.37 4.90 -9.52
CA GLU A 33 -7.11 4.84 -10.78
C GLU A 33 -7.33 6.23 -11.38
N TYR A 34 -7.68 7.23 -10.56
CA TYR A 34 -7.77 8.63 -11.05
C TYR A 34 -6.44 9.14 -11.62
N SER A 35 -5.31 8.82 -10.97
CA SER A 35 -3.97 9.16 -11.49
C SER A 35 -3.74 8.50 -12.85
N SER A 36 -4.16 7.25 -12.99
CA SER A 36 -4.07 6.51 -14.24
C SER A 36 -4.92 7.12 -15.35
N ASP A 37 -6.16 7.48 -15.07
CA ASP A 37 -7.08 8.03 -16.07
C ASP A 37 -6.58 9.39 -16.59
N ILE A 38 -6.07 10.24 -15.69
CA ILE A 38 -5.48 11.54 -16.06
C ILE A 38 -4.24 11.35 -16.94
N ASN A 39 -3.40 10.37 -16.60
CA ASN A 39 -2.17 10.09 -17.34
C ASN A 39 -2.39 9.27 -18.61
N GLY A 40 -3.55 8.62 -18.76
CA GLY A 40 -3.88 7.74 -19.88
C GLY A 40 -3.05 6.47 -19.92
N TRP A 41 -2.75 5.87 -18.77
CA TRP A 41 -1.90 4.68 -18.71
C TRP A 41 -2.55 3.43 -19.30
N THR A 42 -1.74 2.59 -19.93
CA THR A 42 -2.13 1.20 -20.26
C THR A 42 -2.12 0.31 -19.01
N ASP A 43 -2.66 -0.90 -19.11
CA ASP A 43 -2.62 -1.88 -18.02
C ASP A 43 -1.19 -2.26 -17.63
N GLU A 44 -0.24 -2.28 -18.58
CA GLU A 44 1.18 -2.53 -18.29
C GLU A 44 1.80 -1.37 -17.51
N GLU A 45 1.46 -0.13 -17.87
CA GLU A 45 1.91 1.07 -17.17
C GLU A 45 1.29 1.16 -15.78
N LYS A 46 -0.01 0.89 -15.64
CA LYS A 46 -0.70 0.74 -14.34
C LYS A 46 0.03 -0.27 -13.46
N LEU A 47 0.37 -1.44 -13.99
CA LEU A 47 1.09 -2.47 -13.23
C LEU A 47 2.48 -1.98 -12.79
N MET A 48 3.21 -1.25 -13.64
CA MET A 48 4.51 -0.71 -13.28
C MET A 48 4.39 0.36 -12.20
N TRP A 49 3.47 1.30 -12.36
CA TRP A 49 3.22 2.37 -11.38
C TRP A 49 2.71 1.82 -10.06
N LEU A 50 1.82 0.81 -10.09
CA LEU A 50 1.40 0.10 -8.89
C LEU A 50 2.62 -0.44 -8.13
N ARG A 51 3.54 -1.12 -8.80
CA ARG A 51 4.76 -1.65 -8.16
C ARG A 51 5.63 -0.56 -7.54
N LEU A 52 5.71 0.61 -8.15
CA LEU A 52 6.49 1.75 -7.66
C LEU A 52 5.80 2.48 -6.50
N SER A 53 4.47 2.50 -6.48
CA SER A 53 3.68 3.11 -5.42
C SER A 53 3.60 2.23 -4.18
N LEU A 54 3.80 0.93 -4.29
CA LEU A 54 3.81 0.05 -3.12
C LEU A 54 5.12 0.18 -2.35
N SER A 55 5.01 0.40 -1.04
CA SER A 55 6.12 0.44 -0.08
C SER A 55 5.76 -0.38 1.16
N GLY A 56 6.68 -0.47 2.12
CA GLY A 56 6.42 -1.13 3.41
C GLY A 56 5.79 -2.52 3.29
N ASP A 57 4.72 -2.75 4.04
CA ASP A 57 4.00 -4.02 4.11
C ASP A 57 3.28 -4.34 2.81
N ALA A 58 2.74 -3.33 2.11
CA ALA A 58 2.08 -3.54 0.84
C ALA A 58 3.07 -4.05 -0.25
N ALA A 59 4.30 -3.53 -0.27
CA ALA A 59 5.36 -4.04 -1.15
C ALA A 59 5.77 -5.47 -0.76
N TRP A 60 5.82 -5.78 0.54
CA TRP A 60 6.11 -7.12 1.02
C TRP A 60 5.03 -8.13 0.63
N LEU A 61 3.75 -7.77 0.78
CA LEU A 61 2.61 -8.59 0.36
C LEU A 61 2.64 -8.86 -1.15
N TYR A 62 2.90 -7.82 -1.95
CA TYR A 62 3.08 -7.95 -3.39
C TYR A 62 4.18 -8.96 -3.74
N ARG A 63 5.33 -8.92 -3.08
CA ARG A 63 6.44 -9.87 -3.31
C ARG A 63 6.10 -11.33 -2.95
N ARG A 64 5.09 -11.55 -2.10
CA ARG A 64 4.61 -12.88 -1.72
C ARG A 64 3.48 -13.41 -2.60
N LEU A 65 2.94 -12.60 -3.51
CA LEU A 65 2.00 -13.10 -4.50
C LEU A 65 2.68 -14.11 -5.45
N PRO A 66 1.98 -15.17 -5.87
CA PRO A 66 2.44 -16.06 -6.94
C PRO A 66 2.83 -15.27 -8.19
N ALA A 67 3.81 -15.76 -8.95
CA ALA A 67 4.34 -15.03 -10.12
C ALA A 67 3.24 -14.71 -11.14
N GLU A 68 2.29 -15.62 -11.29
CA GLU A 68 1.11 -15.58 -12.15
C GLU A 68 0.22 -14.41 -11.75
N LYS A 69 0.05 -14.18 -10.44
CA LYS A 69 -0.73 -13.06 -9.91
C LYS A 69 -0.03 -11.72 -10.02
N ARG A 70 1.20 -11.66 -10.54
CA ARG A 70 1.97 -10.41 -10.74
C ARG A 70 2.14 -10.05 -12.22
N LYS A 71 1.56 -10.82 -13.14
CA LYS A 71 1.74 -10.65 -14.59
C LYS A 71 0.89 -9.54 -15.16
N THR A 72 -0.34 -9.39 -14.66
CA THR A 72 -1.30 -8.40 -15.13
C THR A 72 -1.74 -7.50 -14.00
N TYR A 73 -2.13 -6.27 -14.33
CA TYR A 73 -2.69 -5.32 -13.36
C TYR A 73 -3.88 -5.93 -12.62
N LYS A 74 -4.84 -6.47 -13.38
CA LYS A 74 -6.06 -7.10 -12.86
C LYS A 74 -5.78 -8.22 -11.84
N GLU A 75 -4.87 -9.15 -12.16
CA GLU A 75 -4.57 -10.25 -11.23
C GLU A 75 -3.82 -9.78 -9.99
N THR A 76 -2.98 -8.75 -10.15
CA THR A 76 -2.23 -8.15 -9.04
C THR A 76 -3.17 -7.47 -8.06
N ILE A 77 -4.08 -6.63 -8.56
CA ILE A 77 -5.10 -5.97 -7.73
C ILE A 77 -5.99 -6.99 -7.04
N ALA A 78 -6.46 -8.03 -7.74
CA ALA A 78 -7.27 -9.07 -7.12
C ALA A 78 -6.51 -9.81 -6.00
N GLY A 79 -5.23 -10.13 -6.22
CA GLY A 79 -4.37 -10.78 -5.22
C GLY A 79 -4.11 -9.90 -4.00
N LEU A 80 -3.79 -8.63 -4.22
CA LEU A 80 -3.54 -7.65 -3.15
C LEU A 80 -4.81 -7.35 -2.37
N THR A 81 -5.93 -7.10 -3.05
CA THR A 81 -7.23 -6.84 -2.41
C THR A 81 -7.62 -8.01 -1.53
N LYS A 82 -7.46 -9.26 -2.00
CA LYS A 82 -7.67 -10.43 -1.15
C LYS A 82 -6.76 -10.40 0.08
N LYS A 83 -5.48 -10.05 -0.03
CA LYS A 83 -4.58 -10.02 1.14
C LYS A 83 -4.78 -8.84 2.09
N LEU A 84 -5.34 -7.74 1.60
CA LEU A 84 -5.53 -6.51 2.38
C LEU A 84 -6.93 -6.41 2.99
N VAL A 85 -7.94 -7.03 2.36
CA VAL A 85 -9.35 -6.92 2.74
C VAL A 85 -9.89 -8.21 3.39
N ASP A 86 -9.25 -9.37 3.19
CA ASP A 86 -9.72 -10.64 3.76
C ASP A 86 -9.57 -10.67 5.30
N PRO A 87 -10.66 -10.87 6.05
CA PRO A 87 -10.63 -11.00 7.51
C PRO A 87 -9.77 -12.19 8.00
N GLU A 88 -9.59 -13.25 7.20
CA GLU A 88 -8.77 -14.42 7.56
C GLU A 88 -7.24 -14.17 7.49
N THR A 89 -6.82 -12.92 7.30
CA THR A 89 -5.42 -12.49 7.34
C THR A 89 -4.82 -12.44 8.74
N GLU A 90 -5.58 -12.83 9.75
CA GLU A 90 -5.16 -12.95 11.15
C GLU A 90 -3.77 -13.60 11.33
N PRO A 91 -3.43 -14.75 10.70
CA PRO A 91 -2.11 -15.37 10.86
C PRO A 91 -0.98 -14.57 10.19
N LEU A 92 -1.31 -13.83 9.13
CA LEU A 92 -0.35 -12.99 8.40
C LEU A 92 -0.08 -11.69 9.16
N LYS A 93 -1.14 -11.10 9.72
CA LYS A 93 -1.08 -9.91 10.57
C LYS A 93 -0.37 -10.23 11.88
N ALA A 94 -0.61 -11.40 12.47
CA ALA A 94 0.15 -11.91 13.62
C ALA A 94 1.63 -12.11 13.30
N ALA A 95 1.95 -12.67 12.13
CA ALA A 95 3.33 -12.80 11.69
C ALA A 95 4.01 -11.43 11.46
N LEU A 96 3.28 -10.44 10.94
CA LEU A 96 3.77 -9.06 10.79
C LEU A 96 3.98 -8.37 12.13
N PHE A 97 3.05 -8.53 13.08
CA PHE A 97 3.20 -8.07 14.46
C PHE A 97 4.47 -8.65 15.10
N HIS A 98 4.68 -9.96 15.00
CA HIS A 98 5.88 -10.62 15.55
C HIS A 98 7.18 -10.22 14.85
N ALA A 99 7.13 -9.91 13.55
CA ALA A 99 8.29 -9.49 12.77
C ALA A 99 8.59 -7.98 12.91
N ARG A 100 7.71 -7.20 13.53
CA ARG A 100 7.83 -5.75 13.59
C ARG A 100 8.89 -5.33 14.62
N THR A 101 10.00 -4.81 14.10
CA THR A 101 11.08 -4.22 14.90
C THR A 101 11.22 -2.74 14.59
N ARG A 102 11.55 -1.91 15.58
CA ARG A 102 11.77 -0.47 15.39
C ARG A 102 12.92 -0.20 14.42
N GLY A 103 12.70 0.68 13.45
CA GLY A 103 13.77 1.14 12.56
C GLY A 103 14.82 1.99 13.30
N LYS A 104 16.06 2.05 12.80
CA LYS A 104 17.15 2.81 13.45
C LYS A 104 16.84 4.31 13.62
N ASP A 105 16.10 4.87 12.68
CA ASP A 105 15.72 6.30 12.64
C ASP A 105 14.21 6.52 12.87
N GLU A 106 13.53 5.51 13.38
CA GLU A 106 12.08 5.57 13.58
C GLU A 106 11.72 6.19 14.94
N ASP A 107 10.84 7.18 14.89
CA ASP A 107 10.23 7.78 16.06
C ASP A 107 9.48 6.72 16.90
N MET A 108 9.69 6.75 18.21
CA MET A 108 9.15 5.74 19.13
C MET A 108 7.62 5.77 19.17
N ALA A 109 7.01 6.95 19.13
CA ALA A 109 5.55 7.07 19.18
C ALA A 109 4.93 6.56 17.86
N LYS A 110 5.59 6.80 16.73
CA LYS A 110 5.21 6.22 15.44
C LYS A 110 5.33 4.68 15.45
N PHE A 111 6.43 4.16 15.99
CA PHE A 111 6.63 2.71 16.13
C PHE A 111 5.54 2.06 16.99
N ALA A 112 5.27 2.60 18.17
CA ALA A 112 4.26 2.08 19.09
C ALA A 112 2.86 2.10 18.47
N ARG A 113 2.51 3.18 17.77
CA ARG A 113 1.23 3.30 17.07
C ARG A 113 1.05 2.20 16.02
N GLU A 114 2.05 1.99 15.17
CA GLU A 114 1.97 0.96 14.12
C GLU A 114 1.99 -0.46 14.71
N LEU A 115 2.74 -0.67 15.80
CA LEU A 115 2.75 -1.96 16.50
C LEU A 115 1.39 -2.29 17.13
N SER A 116 0.74 -1.30 17.75
CA SER A 116 -0.61 -1.46 18.33
C SER A 116 -1.65 -1.73 17.24
N LYS A 117 -1.59 -1.02 16.11
CA LYS A 117 -2.47 -1.26 14.96
C LYS A 117 -2.31 -2.69 14.41
N LEU A 118 -1.07 -3.17 14.30
CA LEU A 118 -0.81 -4.56 13.91
C LEU A 118 -1.37 -5.55 14.93
N ALA A 119 -1.32 -5.25 16.23
CA ALA A 119 -1.90 -6.10 17.28
C ALA A 119 -3.43 -6.16 17.20
N GLU A 120 -4.10 -5.02 17.00
CA GLU A 120 -5.56 -4.94 16.85
C GLU A 120 -6.04 -5.75 15.64
N GLN A 121 -5.29 -5.68 14.54
CA GLN A 121 -5.62 -6.42 13.32
C GLN A 121 -5.26 -7.91 13.40
N ALA A 122 -4.22 -8.25 14.17
CA ALA A 122 -3.75 -9.62 14.35
C ALA A 122 -4.52 -10.40 15.42
N PHE A 123 -5.11 -9.72 16.40
CA PHE A 123 -5.77 -10.34 17.54
C PHE A 123 -7.08 -9.60 17.90
N PRO A 124 -8.09 -9.61 17.02
CA PRO A 124 -9.36 -8.90 17.24
C PRO A 124 -10.15 -9.44 18.44
N GLN A 125 -9.85 -10.65 18.92
CA GLN A 125 -10.40 -11.25 20.14
C GLN A 125 -9.67 -10.86 21.43
N TRP A 126 -8.56 -10.12 21.38
CA TRP A 126 -7.89 -9.68 22.60
C TRP A 126 -8.74 -8.61 23.33
N PRO A 127 -9.00 -8.78 24.63
CA PRO A 127 -9.63 -7.72 25.43
C PRO A 127 -8.77 -6.45 25.40
N VAL A 128 -9.43 -5.29 25.34
CA VAL A 128 -8.79 -3.95 25.27
C VAL A 128 -7.68 -3.79 26.33
N ASP A 129 -7.88 -4.37 27.52
CA ASP A 129 -6.91 -4.34 28.64
C ASP A 129 -5.54 -4.98 28.36
N HIS A 130 -5.41 -5.81 27.32
CA HIS A 130 -4.12 -6.41 26.92
C HIS A 130 -3.32 -5.50 25.99
N GLN A 131 -3.97 -4.54 25.32
CA GLN A 131 -3.35 -3.59 24.39
C GLN A 131 -2.63 -2.45 25.13
N ASP A 132 -3.13 -2.07 26.31
CA ASP A 132 -2.49 -1.08 27.19
C ASP A 132 -1.08 -1.49 27.66
N LYS A 133 -0.75 -2.79 27.59
CA LYS A 133 0.59 -3.31 27.94
C LYS A 133 1.59 -3.25 26.80
N LEU A 134 1.17 -2.92 25.57
CA LEU A 134 2.04 -2.75 24.41
C LEU A 134 2.61 -1.34 24.29
N VAL A 135 2.04 -0.39 25.04
CA VAL A 135 2.55 0.97 25.19
C VAL A 135 3.64 0.93 26.28
N LEU A 136 4.89 0.74 25.87
CA LEU A 136 6.06 0.94 26.73
C LEU A 136 6.31 2.43 26.99
#